data_AF-A0A929CAR9-F1
#
_entry.id   AF-A0A929CAR9-F1
#
_cell.length_a   1.000
_cell.length_b   1.000
_cell.length_c   1.000
_cell.angle_alpha   90.00
_cell.angle_beta   90.00
_cell.angle_gamma   90.00
#
_symmetry.space_group_name_H-M   'P 1'
#
loop_
_entity.id
_entity.type
_entity.pdbx_description
1 polymer ?
#
loop_
_entity_poly.entity_id
_entity_poly.type
_entity_poly.pdbx_seq_one_letter_code
_entity_poly.pdbx_strand_id
1 'polypeptide(L)'
;MKNIKNRKVILAIGALTLVLLTSLMIPIVGTPAQAHMPGAEPPPEFELEPIVISDGGVEIEIAIEDVGSYHNECMKEFKAKMLKKKGKTDEEIAKIIEKEFVGVTGTCPCTSFAFRAALLGISELWSDEMPERSDIKIITRRPTPGATQCLQYITGTG
;
A
#
# COMPACT_ATOMS: atom_id res chain seq x y z
N MET A 1 -9.19 -57.21 11.95
CA MET A 1 -8.80 -56.74 10.59
C MET A 1 -9.46 -55.42 10.14
N LYS A 2 -10.70 -55.09 10.55
CA LYS A 2 -11.41 -53.84 10.15
C LYS A 2 -10.72 -52.54 10.61
N ASN A 3 -10.15 -52.52 11.82
CA ASN A 3 -9.47 -51.34 12.40
C ASN A 3 -8.18 -50.92 11.67
N ILE A 4 -7.41 -51.88 11.11
CA ILE A 4 -6.15 -51.58 10.41
C ILE A 4 -6.43 -50.94 9.04
N LYS A 5 -7.51 -51.36 8.37
CA LYS A 5 -7.92 -50.82 7.07
C LYS A 5 -8.38 -49.36 7.20
N ASN A 6 -9.12 -49.03 8.26
CA ASN A 6 -9.56 -47.66 8.55
C ASN A 6 -8.39 -46.74 8.91
N ARG A 7 -7.40 -47.23 9.66
CA ARG A 7 -6.19 -46.44 10.01
C ARG A 7 -5.35 -46.09 8.77
N LYS A 8 -5.19 -47.03 7.84
CA LYS A 8 -4.48 -46.78 6.57
C LYS A 8 -5.22 -45.79 5.67
N VAL A 9 -6.55 -45.85 5.62
CA VAL A 9 -7.38 -44.89 4.87
C VAL A 9 -7.31 -43.49 5.48
N ILE A 10 -7.38 -43.36 6.80
CA ILE A 10 -7.27 -42.06 7.50
C ILE A 10 -5.87 -41.45 7.30
N LEU A 11 -4.82 -42.26 7.39
CA LEU A 11 -3.45 -41.81 7.11
C LEU A 11 -3.26 -41.38 5.65
N ALA A 12 -3.85 -42.11 4.71
CA ALA A 12 -3.80 -41.76 3.29
C ALA A 12 -4.56 -40.45 3.00
N ILE A 13 -5.73 -40.24 3.60
CA ILE A 13 -6.51 -39.00 3.46
C ILE A 13 -5.75 -37.83 4.09
N GLY A 14 -5.18 -38.01 5.28
CA GLY A 14 -4.39 -36.98 5.96
C GLY A 14 -3.12 -36.58 5.19
N ALA A 15 -2.44 -37.55 4.58
CA ALA A 15 -1.30 -37.27 3.70
C ALA A 15 -1.75 -36.53 2.42
N LEU A 16 -2.88 -36.94 1.82
CA LEU A 16 -3.41 -36.30 0.61
C LEU A 16 -3.84 -34.85 0.88
N THR A 17 -4.52 -34.59 2.01
CA THR A 17 -4.91 -33.23 2.38
C THR A 17 -3.70 -32.36 2.69
N LEU A 18 -2.67 -32.88 3.37
CA LEU A 18 -1.44 -32.15 3.63
C LEU A 18 -0.69 -31.80 2.33
N VAL A 19 -0.63 -32.72 1.36
CA VAL A 19 -0.02 -32.49 0.04
C VAL A 19 -0.82 -31.44 -0.76
N LEU A 20 -2.15 -31.50 -0.71
CA LEU A 20 -3.00 -30.48 -1.35
C LEU A 20 -2.83 -29.10 -0.72
N LEU A 21 -2.81 -29.01 0.61
CA LEU A 21 -2.60 -27.73 1.32
C LEU A 21 -1.21 -27.14 1.06
N THR A 22 -0.16 -27.96 1.04
CA THR A 22 1.19 -27.49 0.75
C THR A 22 1.31 -27.03 -0.70
N SER A 23 0.73 -27.76 -1.66
CA SER A 23 0.71 -27.36 -3.08
C SER A 23 -0.05 -26.05 -3.33
N LEU A 24 -1.16 -25.83 -2.62
CA LEU A 24 -1.96 -24.60 -2.77
C LEU A 24 -1.28 -23.34 -2.21
N MET A 25 -0.32 -23.49 -1.30
CA MET A 25 0.37 -22.37 -0.66
C MET A 25 1.64 -21.93 -1.40
N ILE A 26 2.21 -22.78 -2.27
CA ILE A 26 3.38 -22.45 -3.11
C ILE A 26 3.18 -21.21 -3.99
N PRO A 27 2.01 -20.98 -4.64
CA PRO A 27 1.83 -19.77 -5.45
C PRO A 27 1.62 -18.47 -4.65
N ILE A 28 1.50 -18.52 -3.32
CA ILE A 28 1.28 -17.33 -2.46
C ILE A 28 2.61 -16.68 -2.04
N VAL A 29 3.72 -17.44 -2.10
CA VAL A 29 5.05 -16.87 -1.87
C VAL A 29 5.48 -16.20 -3.17
N GLY A 30 5.20 -14.90 -3.25
CA GLY A 30 5.23 -14.09 -4.46
C GLY A 30 6.45 -14.33 -5.34
N THR A 31 6.21 -14.90 -6.52
CA THR A 31 7.03 -14.54 -7.66
C THR A 31 6.67 -13.08 -7.96
N PRO A 32 7.63 -12.13 -7.95
CA PRO A 32 7.36 -10.83 -8.52
C PRO A 32 6.85 -11.09 -9.93
N ALA A 33 5.73 -10.48 -10.31
CA ALA A 33 5.27 -10.55 -11.68
C ALA A 33 6.37 -9.92 -12.54
N GLN A 34 7.15 -10.76 -13.22
CA GLN A 34 8.14 -10.30 -14.19
C GLN A 34 7.36 -9.85 -15.43
N ALA A 35 6.66 -8.72 -15.31
CA ALA A 35 5.87 -8.09 -16.38
C ALA A 35 6.77 -7.40 -17.42
N HIS A 36 8.01 -7.86 -17.53
CA HIS A 36 8.99 -7.34 -18.45
C HIS A 36 8.84 -8.06 -19.79
N MET A 37 8.82 -7.32 -20.90
CA MET A 37 8.76 -7.93 -22.22
C MET A 37 9.98 -8.84 -22.42
N PRO A 38 9.82 -10.08 -22.94
CA PRO A 38 10.95 -10.94 -23.24
C PRO A 38 11.96 -10.23 -24.14
N GLY A 39 13.23 -10.20 -23.72
CA GLY A 39 14.31 -9.52 -24.44
C GLY A 39 14.43 -8.01 -24.20
N ALA A 40 13.59 -7.41 -23.35
CA ALA A 40 13.80 -6.02 -22.92
C ALA A 40 14.99 -5.90 -21.97
N GLU A 41 15.75 -4.81 -22.11
CA GLU A 41 16.80 -4.42 -21.16
C GLU A 41 16.20 -4.08 -19.81
N PRO A 42 16.84 -4.45 -18.68
CA PRO A 42 16.31 -4.15 -17.36
C PRO A 42 16.02 -2.65 -17.23
N PRO A 43 14.96 -2.25 -16.50
CA PRO A 43 14.71 -0.84 -16.25
C PRO A 43 15.94 -0.23 -15.57
N PRO A 44 16.29 1.04 -15.88
CA PRO A 44 17.39 1.71 -15.21
C PRO A 44 17.12 1.76 -13.70
N GLU A 45 18.17 1.62 -12.92
CA GLU A 45 18.11 1.93 -11.50
C GLU A 45 17.74 3.40 -11.34
N PHE A 46 16.76 3.68 -10.50
CA PHE A 46 16.37 5.04 -10.15
C PHE A 46 16.00 5.10 -8.68
N GLU A 47 16.32 6.22 -8.05
CA GLU A 47 15.84 6.57 -6.72
C GLU A 47 14.70 7.58 -6.87
N LEU A 48 13.63 7.41 -6.11
CA LEU A 48 12.50 8.34 -6.15
C LEU A 48 12.77 9.46 -5.15
N GLU A 49 13.15 10.63 -5.68
CA GLU A 49 13.43 11.81 -4.87
C GLU A 49 12.18 12.31 -4.13
N PRO A 50 12.35 12.94 -2.95
CA PRO A 50 11.27 13.58 -2.25
C PRO A 50 10.75 14.81 -3.00
N ILE A 51 9.50 15.19 -2.72
CA ILE A 51 8.96 16.49 -3.14
C ILE A 51 9.41 17.53 -2.11
N VAL A 52 10.17 18.53 -2.54
CA VAL A 52 10.65 19.63 -1.68
C VAL A 52 9.80 20.88 -1.93
N ILE A 53 9.14 21.39 -0.88
CA ILE A 53 8.28 22.57 -0.95
C ILE A 53 8.48 23.46 0.30
N SER A 54 8.15 24.74 0.20
CA SER A 54 8.07 25.65 1.35
C SER A 54 6.65 25.67 1.91
N ASP A 55 6.47 25.61 3.22
CA ASP A 55 5.18 25.75 3.90
C ASP A 55 5.29 26.79 5.01
N GLY A 56 4.80 28.00 4.75
CA GLY A 56 4.94 29.14 5.64
C GLY A 56 6.39 29.59 5.81
N GLY A 57 7.22 29.42 4.77
CA GLY A 57 8.66 29.71 4.81
C GLY A 57 9.51 28.63 5.48
N VAL A 58 8.92 27.48 5.81
CA VAL A 58 9.63 26.29 6.31
C VAL A 58 9.77 25.30 5.17
N GLU A 59 10.99 24.92 4.84
CA GLU A 59 11.26 23.85 3.89
C GLU A 59 10.78 22.50 4.44
N ILE A 60 9.99 21.78 3.66
CA ILE A 60 9.52 20.44 3.96
C ILE A 60 9.88 19.50 2.81
N GLU A 61 10.45 18.36 3.17
CA GLU A 61 10.67 17.24 2.26
C GLU A 61 9.56 16.22 2.48
N ILE A 62 8.88 15.84 1.40
CA ILE A 62 7.80 14.87 1.42
C ILE A 62 8.28 13.63 0.66
N ALA A 63 8.62 12.56 1.38
CA ALA A 63 8.95 11.28 0.79
C ALA A 63 7.68 10.46 0.47
N ILE A 64 7.80 9.45 -0.39
CA ILE A 64 6.67 8.56 -0.71
C ILE A 64 6.23 7.75 0.51
N GLU A 65 7.15 7.46 1.43
CA GLU A 65 6.92 6.77 2.69
C GLU A 65 6.07 7.60 3.66
N ASP A 66 6.21 8.92 3.67
CA ASP A 66 5.38 9.81 4.49
C ASP A 66 3.92 9.74 4.03
N VAL A 67 3.73 9.81 2.71
CA VAL A 67 2.42 9.66 2.08
C VAL A 67 1.84 8.26 2.32
N GLY A 68 2.67 7.22 2.24
CA GLY A 68 2.28 5.84 2.55
C GLY A 68 1.78 5.73 3.99
N SER A 69 2.55 6.26 4.94
CA SER A 69 2.21 6.26 6.37
C SER A 69 0.90 7.00 6.63
N TYR A 70 0.74 8.19 6.06
CA TYR A 70 -0.50 8.97 6.15
C TYR A 70 -1.70 8.22 5.57
N HIS A 71 -1.57 7.64 4.37
CA HIS A 71 -2.61 6.81 3.77
C HIS A 71 -3.00 5.65 4.68
N ASN A 72 -2.01 4.99 5.28
CA ASN A 72 -2.22 3.87 6.19
C ASN A 72 -3.05 4.27 7.41
N GLU A 73 -2.72 5.39 8.06
CA GLU A 73 -3.47 5.91 9.20
C GLU A 73 -4.91 6.28 8.83
N CYS A 74 -5.13 6.95 7.68
CA CYS A 74 -6.48 7.21 7.19
C CYS A 74 -7.29 5.92 6.98
N MET A 75 -6.66 4.87 6.47
CA MET A 75 -7.32 3.57 6.24
C MET A 75 -7.61 2.83 7.56
N LYS A 76 -6.74 2.92 8.56
CA LYS A 76 -6.99 2.40 9.91
C LYS A 76 -8.20 3.09 10.54
N GLU A 77 -8.28 4.41 10.46
CA GLU A 77 -9.42 5.17 10.95
C GLU A 77 -10.72 4.79 10.24
N PHE A 78 -10.70 4.71 8.91
CA PHE A 78 -11.85 4.34 8.11
C PHE A 78 -12.35 2.95 8.51
N LYS A 79 -11.43 1.98 8.63
CA LYS A 79 -11.75 0.61 9.05
C LYS A 79 -12.31 0.60 10.47
N ALA A 80 -11.71 1.32 11.42
CA ALA A 80 -12.22 1.44 12.78
C ALA A 80 -13.65 1.98 12.81
N LYS A 81 -13.93 3.07 12.08
CA LYS A 81 -15.28 3.65 11.94
C LYS A 81 -16.28 2.64 11.37
N MET A 82 -15.88 1.85 10.36
CA MET A 82 -16.74 0.78 9.80
C MET A 82 -17.00 -0.34 10.81
N LEU A 83 -16.00 -0.76 11.57
CA LEU A 83 -16.13 -1.84 12.55
C LEU A 83 -16.99 -1.41 13.75
N LYS A 84 -16.87 -0.16 14.22
CA LYS A 84 -17.78 0.42 15.23
C LYS A 84 -19.23 0.37 14.77
N LYS A 85 -19.51 0.75 13.52
CA LYS A 85 -20.86 0.66 12.93
C LYS A 85 -21.40 -0.78 12.86
N LYS A 86 -20.52 -1.79 12.87
CA LYS A 86 -20.89 -3.22 12.94
C LYS A 86 -21.02 -3.75 14.37
N GLY A 87 -20.94 -2.88 15.38
CA GLY A 87 -21.11 -3.24 16.79
C GLY A 87 -19.87 -3.86 17.44
N LYS A 88 -18.68 -3.73 16.84
CA LYS A 88 -17.44 -4.21 17.46
C LYS A 88 -17.00 -3.29 18.60
N THR A 89 -16.42 -3.88 19.64
CA THR A 89 -15.81 -3.13 20.75
C THR A 89 -14.47 -2.52 20.34
N ASP A 90 -14.01 -1.50 21.07
CA ASP A 90 -12.71 -0.87 20.80
C ASP A 90 -11.54 -1.88 20.90
N GLU A 91 -11.63 -2.85 21.82
CA GLU A 91 -10.61 -3.89 21.97
C GLU A 91 -10.57 -4.86 20.77
N GLU A 92 -11.74 -5.26 20.27
CA GLU A 92 -11.82 -6.07 19.05
C GLU A 92 -11.29 -5.31 17.83
N ILE A 93 -11.58 -4.01 17.73
CA ILE A 93 -11.11 -3.16 16.65
C ILE A 93 -9.60 -3.05 16.69
N ALA A 94 -9.01 -2.76 17.85
CA ALA A 94 -7.56 -2.67 18.00
C ALA A 94 -6.86 -3.97 17.56
N LYS A 95 -7.38 -5.14 17.97
CA LYS A 95 -6.86 -6.45 17.55
C LYS A 95 -6.95 -6.67 16.03
N ILE A 96 -8.04 -6.22 15.39
CA ILE A 96 -8.22 -6.35 13.94
C ILE A 96 -7.26 -5.41 13.20
N ILE A 97 -7.17 -4.15 13.64
CA ILE A 97 -6.28 -3.16 13.02
C ILE A 97 -4.82 -3.62 13.14
N GLU A 98 -4.36 -4.02 14.32
CA GLU A 98 -3.01 -4.54 14.51
C GLU A 98 -2.73 -5.72 13.57
N LYS A 99 -3.65 -6.69 13.53
CA LYS A 99 -3.50 -7.87 12.68
C LYS A 99 -3.44 -7.53 11.18
N GLU A 100 -4.28 -6.61 10.72
CA GLU A 100 -4.42 -6.30 9.29
C GLU A 100 -3.37 -5.29 8.79
N PHE A 101 -2.85 -4.41 9.66
CA PHE A 101 -2.01 -3.28 9.27
C PHE A 101 -0.56 -3.38 9.77
N VAL A 102 -0.21 -4.40 10.57
CA VAL A 102 1.19 -4.62 11.00
C VAL A 102 2.12 -4.79 9.79
N GLY A 103 3.20 -4.00 9.77
CA GLY A 103 4.22 -4.05 8.71
C GLY A 103 3.76 -3.50 7.35
N VAL A 104 2.56 -2.91 7.27
CA VAL A 104 2.05 -2.32 6.02
C VAL A 104 2.57 -0.89 5.89
N THR A 105 3.26 -0.60 4.79
CA THR A 105 3.84 0.73 4.50
C THR A 105 2.81 1.76 4.04
N GLY A 106 1.61 1.30 3.64
CA GLY A 106 0.57 2.14 3.03
C GLY A 106 0.90 2.65 1.62
N THR A 107 2.08 2.32 1.08
CA THR A 107 2.40 2.57 -0.32
C THR A 107 1.61 1.61 -1.20
N CYS A 108 0.74 2.14 -2.04
CA CYS A 108 -0.06 1.37 -3.00
C CYS A 108 0.12 1.95 -4.41
N PRO A 109 -0.24 1.22 -5.48
CA PRO A 109 -0.10 1.75 -6.84
C PRO A 109 -0.74 3.13 -7.03
N CYS A 110 -1.87 3.40 -6.36
CA CYS A 110 -2.55 4.68 -6.42
C CYS A 110 -1.72 5.83 -5.81
N THR A 111 -1.10 5.63 -4.64
CA THR A 111 -0.24 6.64 -4.01
C THR A 111 1.02 6.86 -4.84
N SER A 112 1.67 5.78 -5.31
CA SER A 112 2.89 5.87 -6.12
C SER A 112 2.68 6.61 -7.45
N PHE A 113 1.59 6.33 -8.17
CA PHE A 113 1.30 7.05 -9.42
C PHE A 113 0.96 8.52 -9.17
N ALA A 114 0.22 8.83 -8.10
CA ALA A 114 -0.12 10.22 -7.77
C ALA A 114 1.11 11.02 -7.33
N PHE A 115 1.97 10.41 -6.50
CA PHE A 115 3.21 11.03 -6.03
C PHE A 115 4.14 11.36 -7.19
N ARG A 116 4.41 10.37 -8.06
CA ARG A 116 5.26 10.57 -9.26
C ARG A 116 4.71 11.64 -10.20
N ALA A 117 3.39 11.68 -10.38
CA ALA A 117 2.76 12.69 -11.22
C ALA A 117 2.85 14.10 -10.60
N ALA A 118 2.70 14.21 -9.27
CA ALA A 118 2.87 15.47 -8.57
C ALA A 118 4.32 15.95 -8.58
N LEU A 119 5.29 15.06 -8.30
CA LEU A 119 6.72 15.35 -8.36
C LEU A 119 7.11 15.89 -9.74
N LEU A 120 6.74 15.19 -10.81
CA LEU A 120 7.00 15.63 -12.18
C LEU A 120 6.29 16.96 -12.50
N GLY A 121 5.03 17.11 -12.08
CA GLY A 121 4.27 18.34 -12.32
C GLY A 121 4.89 19.55 -11.64
N ILE A 122 5.41 19.39 -10.42
CA ILE A 122 6.11 20.44 -9.68
C ILE A 122 7.44 20.76 -10.36
N SER A 123 8.24 19.76 -10.71
CA SER A 123 9.54 19.98 -11.36
C SER A 123 9.41 20.70 -12.70
N GLU A 124 8.39 20.40 -13.49
CA GLU A 124 8.15 21.06 -14.79
C GLU A 124 7.63 22.50 -14.64
N LEU A 125 6.91 22.82 -13.56
CA LEU A 125 6.32 24.14 -13.37
C LEU A 125 7.25 25.13 -12.65
N TRP A 126 8.05 24.66 -11.71
CA TRP A 126 8.95 25.51 -10.92
C TRP A 126 10.43 25.34 -11.28
N SER A 127 10.81 24.31 -12.04
CA SER A 127 12.21 24.00 -12.38
C SER A 127 13.09 23.93 -11.13
N ASP A 128 13.90 24.98 -10.90
CA ASP A 128 14.87 25.05 -9.81
C ASP A 128 14.35 25.87 -8.61
N GLU A 129 13.16 26.49 -8.74
CA GLU A 129 12.54 27.24 -7.66
C GLU A 129 11.77 26.29 -6.73
N MET A 130 11.85 26.54 -5.42
CA MET A 130 11.03 25.81 -4.46
C MET A 130 9.63 26.43 -4.40
N PRO A 131 8.56 25.68 -4.69
CA PRO A 131 7.21 26.21 -4.62
C PRO A 131 6.75 26.40 -3.17
N GLU A 132 5.97 27.45 -2.93
CA GLU A 132 5.19 27.57 -1.70
C GLU A 132 3.97 26.64 -1.77
N ARG A 133 3.71 25.87 -0.71
CA ARG A 133 2.64 24.86 -0.64
C ARG A 133 1.27 25.47 -0.94
N SER A 134 1.04 26.72 -0.55
CA SER A 134 -0.21 27.43 -0.83
C SER A 134 -0.45 27.72 -2.31
N ASP A 135 0.60 27.71 -3.14
CA ASP A 135 0.51 27.94 -4.58
C ASP A 135 0.20 26.66 -5.36
N ILE A 136 0.35 25.49 -4.71
CA ILE A 136 0.14 24.19 -5.33
C ILE A 136 -1.34 23.84 -5.29
N LYS A 137 -1.96 23.81 -6.46
CA LYS A 137 -3.34 23.34 -6.65
C LYS A 137 -3.41 22.18 -7.63
N ILE A 138 -3.89 21.03 -7.16
CA ILE A 138 -4.02 19.83 -7.97
C ILE A 138 -5.49 19.52 -8.24
N ILE A 139 -5.86 19.43 -9.53
CA ILE A 139 -7.19 19.01 -9.97
C ILE A 139 -7.07 17.59 -10.54
N THR A 140 -7.63 16.62 -9.83
CA THR A 140 -7.60 15.21 -10.25
C THR A 140 -9.02 14.69 -10.53
N ARG A 141 -9.15 13.82 -11.52
CA ARG A 141 -10.38 13.03 -11.76
C ARG A 141 -10.26 11.60 -11.23
N ARG A 142 -9.14 11.25 -10.58
CA ARG A 142 -8.92 9.90 -10.04
C ARG A 142 -9.54 9.81 -8.64
N PRO A 143 -10.61 9.01 -8.43
CA PRO A 143 -11.36 9.01 -7.18
C PRO A 143 -10.86 7.98 -6.16
N THR A 144 -9.63 7.46 -6.32
CA THR A 144 -9.14 6.41 -5.42
C THR A 144 -8.62 7.01 -4.10
N PRO A 145 -8.87 6.38 -2.94
CA PRO A 145 -8.44 6.91 -1.65
C PRO A 145 -6.94 7.19 -1.58
N GLY A 146 -6.10 6.25 -2.03
CA GLY A 146 -4.64 6.43 -2.03
C GLY A 146 -4.16 7.60 -2.90
N ALA A 147 -4.76 7.81 -4.08
CA ALA A 147 -4.39 8.97 -4.90
C ALA A 147 -4.89 10.27 -4.27
N THR A 148 -6.11 10.30 -3.77
CA THR A 148 -6.71 11.51 -3.17
C THR A 148 -5.92 11.94 -1.94
N GLN A 149 -5.64 11.02 -1.02
CA GLN A 149 -4.91 11.28 0.21
C GLN A 149 -3.45 11.65 -0.05
N CYS A 150 -2.80 11.07 -1.07
CA CYS A 150 -1.48 11.50 -1.53
C CYS A 150 -1.48 12.97 -1.94
N LEU A 151 -2.41 13.38 -2.81
CA LEU A 151 -2.47 14.76 -3.29
C LEU A 151 -2.89 15.74 -2.19
N GLN A 152 -3.78 15.31 -1.27
CA GLN A 152 -4.14 16.09 -0.09
C GLN A 152 -2.94 16.29 0.85
N TYR A 153 -2.14 15.24 1.07
CA TYR A 153 -0.93 15.35 1.88
C TYR A 153 0.08 16.30 1.23
N ILE A 154 0.32 16.23 -0.07
CA ILE A 154 1.23 17.15 -0.76
C ILE A 154 0.73 18.60 -0.63
N THR A 155 -0.55 18.84 -0.88
CA THR A 155 -1.16 20.18 -0.86
C THR A 155 -1.50 20.71 0.52
N GLY A 156 -1.38 19.92 1.60
CA GLY A 156 -1.77 20.34 2.95
C GLY A 156 -3.28 20.45 3.18
N THR A 157 -4.07 19.72 2.39
CA THR A 157 -5.55 19.74 2.44
C THR A 157 -6.16 18.46 3.03
N GLY A 158 -5.32 17.63 3.66
CA GLY A 158 -5.68 16.31 4.23
C GLY A 158 -5.87 16.35 5.73
#